data_AF-G5LRD3-F1
#
_entry.id   AF-G5LRD3-F1
#
_cell.length_a   1.000
_cell.length_b   1.000
_cell.length_c   1.000
_cell.angle_alpha   90.00
_cell.angle_beta   90.00
_cell.angle_gamma   90.00
#
_symmetry.space_group_name_H-M   'P 1'
#
loop_
_entity.id
_entity.type
_entity.pdbx_description
1 polymer ?
#
loop_
_entity_poly.entity_id
_entity_poly.type
_entity_poly.pdbx_seq_one_letter_code
_entity_poly.pdbx_strand_id
1 'polypeptide(L)'
;QLEEDIARGITAGWRADGRVVRAKEPFNLRYNSDCRGTTLFRPLLMPGQTGTPQIPVTLPTWDEVIGPAVQAQSFNTWIISRMLQDKGTPVYTIHAEVEGIVHQPLFEDLLVRARDAGITFCPLGELLPTSPESLPLGQIVRGHIPGREGWLGCQQAASAS
;
A
#
# COMPACT_ATOMS: atom_id res chain seq x y z
N GLN A 1 24.00 8.41 -14.35
CA GLN A 1 22.60 8.62 -13.94
C GLN A 1 22.64 8.77 -12.43
N LEU A 2 22.30 9.97 -11.95
CA LEU A 2 22.29 10.27 -10.51
C LEU A 2 21.23 9.38 -9.86
N GLU A 3 21.61 8.64 -8.82
CA GLU A 3 20.66 8.02 -7.91
C GLU A 3 19.76 9.14 -7.39
N GLU A 4 18.50 9.17 -7.83
CA GLU A 4 17.49 10.00 -7.17
C GLU A 4 17.43 9.53 -5.72
N ASP A 5 17.78 10.41 -4.77
CA ASP A 5 17.69 10.16 -3.33
C ASP A 5 16.33 9.53 -3.02
N ILE A 6 16.33 8.23 -2.71
CA ILE A 6 15.09 7.48 -2.54
C ILE A 6 14.52 7.78 -1.14
N ALA A 7 13.95 8.96 -0.97
CA ALA A 7 13.31 9.40 0.26
C ALA A 7 11.89 8.79 0.36
N ARG A 8 11.79 7.56 0.87
CA ARG A 8 10.53 6.82 1.04
C ARG A 8 10.38 6.28 2.45
N GLY A 9 9.17 6.30 2.98
CA GLY A 9 8.88 5.79 4.32
C GLY A 9 7.96 4.57 4.32
N ILE A 10 8.33 3.57 5.12
CA ILE A 10 7.46 2.46 5.52
C ILE A 10 7.48 2.33 7.05
N THR A 11 6.42 1.78 7.63
CA THR A 11 6.36 1.43 9.05
C THR A 11 6.09 -0.06 9.17
N ALA A 12 6.85 -0.74 10.04
CA ALA A 12 6.67 -2.17 10.29
C ALA A 12 5.21 -2.48 10.66
N GLY A 13 4.64 -3.51 10.01
CA GLY A 13 3.23 -3.91 10.20
C GLY A 13 2.21 -2.82 9.87
N TRP A 14 2.59 -1.81 9.08
CA TRP A 14 1.75 -0.64 8.76
C TRP A 14 1.21 0.07 9.99
N ARG A 15 2.02 0.14 11.07
CA ARG A 15 1.67 0.80 12.33
C ARG A 15 1.77 2.33 12.23
N ALA A 16 1.13 2.92 11.23
CA ALA A 16 1.05 4.37 11.06
C ALA A 16 -0.23 4.92 11.70
N ASP A 17 -0.10 6.05 12.40
CA ASP A 17 -1.22 6.92 12.79
C ASP A 17 -0.76 8.37 12.64
N GLY A 18 -1.63 9.35 12.93
CA GLY A 18 -1.28 10.77 12.80
C GLY A 18 0.00 11.20 13.54
N ARG A 19 0.41 10.51 14.62
CA ARG A 19 1.69 10.81 15.30
C ARG A 19 2.88 10.33 14.48
N VAL A 20 2.79 9.14 13.89
CA VAL A 20 3.84 8.58 13.03
C VAL A 20 4.02 9.45 11.80
N VAL A 21 2.91 9.90 11.18
CA VAL A 21 2.98 10.85 10.05
C VAL A 21 3.74 12.11 10.46
N ARG A 22 3.32 12.78 11.54
CA ARG A 22 4.01 13.99 12.03
C ARG A 22 5.48 13.78 12.35
N ALA A 23 5.83 12.64 12.97
CA ALA A 23 7.21 12.32 13.29
C ALA A 23 8.08 12.13 12.04
N LYS A 24 7.48 11.80 10.89
CA LYS A 24 8.19 11.57 9.63
C LYS A 24 8.40 12.82 8.79
N GLU A 25 7.59 13.87 8.98
CA GLU A 25 7.67 15.09 8.17
C GLU A 25 9.07 15.72 8.11
N PRO A 26 9.88 15.78 9.19
CA PRO A 26 11.22 16.36 9.13
C PRO A 26 12.20 15.63 8.20
N PHE A 27 11.92 14.38 7.80
CA PHE A 27 12.78 13.61 6.91
C PHE A 27 12.59 13.95 5.42
N ASN A 28 11.64 14.84 5.08
CA ASN A 28 11.38 15.27 3.70
C ASN A 28 11.21 14.11 2.72
N LEU A 29 10.45 13.10 3.15
CA LEU A 29 10.15 11.94 2.32
C LEU A 29 9.29 12.37 1.13
N ARG A 30 9.53 11.77 -0.04
CA ARG A 30 8.74 11.99 -1.25
C ARG A 30 7.34 11.37 -1.12
N TYR A 31 7.25 10.21 -0.44
CA TYR A 31 6.00 9.55 -0.10
C TYR A 31 6.18 8.57 1.06
N ASN A 32 5.06 8.17 1.64
CA ASN A 32 4.94 7.03 2.55
C ASN A 32 4.03 5.95 1.93
N SER A 33 4.25 4.70 2.32
CA SER A 33 3.44 3.56 1.90
C SER A 33 3.21 2.60 3.07
N ASP A 34 2.60 3.11 4.14
CA ASP A 34 2.53 2.42 5.44
C ASP A 34 1.15 2.39 6.09
N CYS A 35 0.10 2.44 5.27
CA CYS A 35 -1.28 2.26 5.68
C CYS A 35 -2.07 1.42 4.68
N ARG A 36 -3.17 0.82 5.15
CA ARG A 36 -4.24 0.26 4.30
C ARG A 36 -5.10 1.40 3.77
N GLY A 37 -5.52 1.33 2.51
CA GLY A 37 -6.42 2.32 1.93
C GLY A 37 -6.92 1.91 0.55
N THR A 38 -7.44 2.86 -0.21
CA THR A 38 -8.02 2.64 -1.54
C THR A 38 -7.48 3.60 -2.59
N THR A 39 -7.01 4.78 -2.19
CA THR A 39 -6.57 5.83 -3.12
C THR A 39 -5.42 6.63 -2.53
N LEU A 40 -4.53 7.16 -3.37
CA LEU A 40 -3.48 8.08 -2.94
C LEU A 40 -4.11 9.32 -2.28
N PHE A 41 -3.48 9.82 -1.22
CA PHE A 41 -4.00 10.98 -0.48
C PHE A 41 -2.86 11.75 0.20
N ARG A 42 -3.17 12.98 0.64
CA ARG A 42 -2.32 13.73 1.57
C ARG A 42 -2.90 13.68 2.98
N PRO A 43 -2.10 13.27 3.99
CA PRO A 43 -2.58 13.25 5.37
C PRO A 43 -2.75 14.67 5.89
N LEU A 44 -3.87 14.95 6.55
CA LEU A 44 -4.07 16.16 7.34
C LEU A 44 -3.34 16.04 8.67
N LEU A 45 -2.45 16.98 8.95
CA LEU A 45 -1.71 17.06 10.22
C LEU A 45 -2.45 17.95 11.23
N MET A 46 -2.92 19.10 10.74
CA MET A 46 -3.70 20.12 11.43
C MET A 46 -4.58 20.85 10.39
N PRO A 47 -5.58 21.64 10.81
CA PRO A 47 -6.33 22.48 9.87
C PRO A 47 -5.39 23.35 9.03
N GLY A 48 -5.48 23.22 7.70
CA GLY A 48 -4.63 23.95 6.75
C GLY A 48 -3.19 23.42 6.60
N GLN A 49 -2.79 22.38 7.35
CA GLN A 49 -1.47 21.76 7.22
C GLN A 49 -1.59 20.30 6.82
N THR A 50 -0.99 19.97 5.67
CA THR A 50 -0.92 18.62 5.14
C THR A 50 0.49 18.06 5.29
N GLY A 51 0.59 16.72 5.31
CA GLY A 51 1.85 16.00 5.35
C GLY A 51 2.24 15.39 4.01
N THR A 52 3.28 14.57 4.10
CA THR A 52 3.85 13.82 2.98
C THR A 52 2.80 12.89 2.33
N PRO A 53 2.70 12.82 0.99
CA PRO A 53 1.76 11.93 0.29
C PRO A 53 1.83 10.48 0.75
N GLN A 54 0.67 9.82 0.76
CA GLN A 54 0.52 8.41 1.08
C GLN A 54 0.09 7.63 -0.16
N ILE A 55 0.83 6.57 -0.45
CA ILE A 55 0.47 5.51 -1.40
C ILE A 55 0.03 4.30 -0.55
N PRO A 56 -1.26 4.16 -0.24
CA PRO A 56 -1.71 3.08 0.63
C PRO A 56 -1.59 1.73 -0.07
N VAL A 57 -1.43 0.67 0.72
CA VAL A 57 -1.60 -0.70 0.24
C VAL A 57 -3.09 -0.92 0.00
N THR A 58 -3.50 -1.20 -1.24
CA THR A 58 -4.91 -1.30 -1.63
C THR A 58 -5.40 -2.74 -1.70
N LEU A 59 -4.52 -3.67 -2.04
CA LEU A 59 -4.85 -5.09 -2.16
C LEU A 59 -4.46 -5.87 -0.92
N PRO A 60 -5.25 -6.89 -0.53
CA PRO A 60 -4.94 -7.68 0.64
C PRO A 60 -3.71 -8.57 0.43
N THR A 61 -3.05 -8.93 1.54
CA THR A 61 -1.91 -9.86 1.55
C THR A 61 -2.37 -11.30 1.67
N TRP A 62 -1.46 -12.25 1.41
CA TRP A 62 -1.74 -13.68 1.53
C TRP A 62 -2.30 -14.06 2.91
N ASP A 63 -1.67 -13.60 3.98
CA ASP A 63 -2.08 -13.86 5.37
C ASP A 63 -3.46 -13.30 5.74
N GLU A 64 -3.93 -12.27 5.03
CA GLU A 64 -5.25 -11.65 5.30
C GLU A 64 -6.42 -12.49 4.75
N VAL A 65 -6.19 -13.34 3.74
CA VAL A 65 -7.29 -13.97 2.98
C VAL A 65 -7.23 -15.50 2.93
N ILE A 66 -6.07 -16.10 3.17
CA ILE A 66 -5.90 -17.55 3.09
C ILE A 66 -6.57 -18.25 4.25
N GLY A 67 -7.44 -19.21 3.93
CA GLY A 67 -8.30 -19.92 4.88
C GLY A 67 -9.71 -19.33 4.90
N PRO A 68 -9.92 -18.14 5.51
CA PRO A 68 -11.26 -17.54 5.66
C PRO A 68 -11.99 -17.28 4.34
N ALA A 69 -11.26 -17.00 3.25
CA ALA A 69 -11.88 -16.63 1.96
C ALA A 69 -11.27 -17.35 0.75
N VAL A 70 -9.99 -17.71 0.80
CA VAL A 70 -9.26 -18.22 -0.37
C VAL A 70 -8.45 -19.47 0.03
N GLN A 71 -8.52 -20.52 -0.78
CA GLN A 71 -7.63 -21.68 -0.64
C GLN A 71 -6.22 -21.30 -1.09
N ALA A 72 -5.19 -21.79 -0.39
CA ALA A 72 -3.79 -21.46 -0.67
C ALA A 72 -3.41 -21.64 -2.15
N GLN A 73 -3.86 -22.72 -2.78
CA GLN A 73 -3.56 -23.07 -4.17
C GLN A 73 -4.26 -22.15 -5.19
N SER A 74 -5.33 -21.48 -4.78
CA SER A 74 -6.11 -20.57 -5.63
C SER A 74 -5.68 -19.11 -5.50
N PHE A 75 -4.74 -18.79 -4.61
CA PHE A 75 -4.38 -17.43 -4.26
C PHE A 75 -3.89 -16.62 -5.45
N ASN A 76 -2.95 -17.14 -6.25
CA ASN A 76 -2.40 -16.40 -7.39
C ASN A 76 -3.47 -16.04 -8.41
N THR A 77 -4.34 -16.99 -8.77
CA THR A 77 -5.50 -16.70 -9.63
C THR A 77 -6.40 -15.64 -9.02
N TRP A 78 -6.66 -15.73 -7.71
CA TRP A 78 -7.51 -14.80 -7.01
C TRP A 78 -6.93 -13.38 -6.95
N ILE A 79 -5.66 -13.20 -6.56
CA ILE A 79 -5.03 -11.88 -6.43
C ILE A 79 -4.86 -11.22 -7.81
N ILE A 80 -4.51 -11.97 -8.85
CA ILE A 80 -4.48 -11.46 -10.24
C ILE A 80 -5.87 -10.95 -10.65
N SER A 81 -6.95 -11.68 -10.33
CA SER A 81 -8.30 -11.22 -10.64
C SER A 81 -8.65 -9.90 -9.93
N ARG A 82 -8.14 -9.69 -8.71
CA ARG A 82 -8.33 -8.43 -7.97
C ARG A 82 -7.54 -7.28 -8.57
N MET A 83 -6.29 -7.52 -8.98
CA MET A 83 -5.48 -6.53 -9.69
C MET A 83 -6.19 -6.06 -10.98
N LEU A 84 -6.77 -6.97 -11.75
CA LEU A 84 -7.47 -6.66 -13.01
C LEU A 84 -8.83 -5.97 -12.80
N GLN A 85 -9.47 -6.17 -11.65
CA GLN A 85 -10.75 -5.54 -11.31
C GLN A 85 -10.59 -4.13 -10.74
N ASP A 86 -9.42 -3.80 -10.19
CA ASP A 86 -9.11 -2.49 -9.64
C ASP A 86 -9.22 -1.41 -10.73
N LYS A 87 -9.87 -0.28 -10.38
CA LYS A 87 -10.11 0.85 -11.28
C LYS A 87 -9.14 2.01 -11.05
N GLY A 88 -8.37 1.97 -9.97
CA GLY A 88 -7.27 2.87 -9.69
C GLY A 88 -5.95 2.22 -10.06
N THR A 89 -4.99 2.31 -9.15
CA THR A 89 -3.72 1.59 -9.30
C THR A 89 -3.54 0.63 -8.14
N PRO A 90 -3.63 -0.69 -8.38
CA PRO A 90 -3.52 -1.68 -7.32
C PRO A 90 -2.12 -1.64 -6.70
N VAL A 91 -2.05 -1.50 -5.38
CA VAL A 91 -0.82 -1.60 -4.59
C VAL A 91 -0.90 -2.86 -3.76
N TYR A 92 -0.12 -3.86 -4.13
CA TYR A 92 -0.01 -5.14 -3.45
C TYR A 92 1.36 -5.27 -2.79
N THR A 93 1.37 -5.69 -1.52
CA THR A 93 2.60 -5.95 -0.78
C THR A 93 2.87 -7.44 -0.76
N ILE A 94 4.10 -7.81 -1.12
CA ILE A 94 4.58 -9.19 -1.09
C ILE A 94 5.56 -9.33 0.07
N HIS A 95 5.35 -10.31 0.93
CA HIS A 95 6.29 -10.67 1.98
C HIS A 95 7.39 -11.54 1.37
N ALA A 96 8.53 -10.94 1.05
CA ALA A 96 9.65 -11.66 0.42
C ALA A 96 10.08 -12.92 1.20
N GLU A 97 9.98 -12.92 2.52
CA GLU A 97 10.36 -14.06 3.38
C GLU A 97 9.42 -15.27 3.23
N VAL A 98 8.12 -15.02 3.06
CA VAL A 98 7.10 -16.07 2.98
C VAL A 98 6.80 -16.41 1.51
N GLU A 99 6.43 -15.39 0.74
CA GLU A 99 6.04 -15.53 -0.66
C GLU A 99 7.27 -15.67 -1.57
N GLY A 100 8.38 -14.99 -1.28
CA GLY A 100 9.57 -14.98 -2.14
C GLY A 100 10.63 -16.06 -1.87
N ILE A 101 10.67 -16.64 -0.67
CA ILE A 101 11.68 -17.66 -0.28
C ILE A 101 10.99 -19.01 -0.01
N VAL A 102 10.18 -19.12 1.04
CA VAL A 102 9.51 -20.40 1.39
C VAL A 102 8.55 -20.86 0.29
N HIS A 103 7.94 -19.91 -0.41
CA HIS A 103 7.02 -20.16 -1.51
C HIS A 103 7.53 -19.65 -2.86
N GLN A 104 8.85 -19.66 -3.10
CA GLN A 104 9.45 -19.23 -4.37
C GLN A 104 8.69 -19.72 -5.62
N PRO A 105 8.27 -21.00 -5.74
CA PRO A 105 7.51 -21.44 -6.91
C PRO A 105 6.15 -20.75 -7.08
N LEU A 106 5.48 -20.37 -6.00
CA LEU A 106 4.24 -19.59 -6.05
C LEU A 106 4.51 -18.14 -6.47
N PHE A 107 5.63 -17.54 -6.06
CA PHE A 107 5.98 -16.20 -6.51
C PHE A 107 6.37 -16.19 -8.00
N GLU A 108 7.12 -17.19 -8.47
CA GLU A 108 7.41 -17.36 -9.91
C GLU A 108 6.12 -17.53 -10.73
N ASP A 109 5.19 -18.38 -10.28
CA ASP A 109 3.87 -18.55 -10.91
C ASP A 109 3.06 -17.25 -10.91
N LEU A 110 3.10 -16.46 -9.84
CA LEU A 110 2.45 -15.14 -9.79
C LEU A 110 3.01 -14.20 -10.85
N LEU A 111 4.34 -14.12 -11.00
CA LEU A 111 4.99 -13.27 -12.00
C LEU A 111 4.64 -13.69 -13.43
N VAL A 112 4.65 -15.00 -13.72
CA VAL A 112 4.26 -15.55 -15.02
C VAL A 112 2.81 -15.20 -15.34
N ARG A 113 1.88 -15.41 -14.39
CA ARG A 113 0.47 -15.08 -14.58
C ARG A 113 0.23 -13.59 -14.73
N ALA A 114 0.92 -12.75 -13.97
CA ALA A 114 0.84 -11.30 -14.08
C ALA A 114 1.24 -10.85 -15.49
N ARG A 115 2.37 -11.35 -15.99
CA ARG A 115 2.83 -11.08 -17.36
C ARG A 115 1.80 -11.56 -18.39
N ASP A 116 1.31 -12.78 -18.27
CA ASP A 116 0.36 -13.37 -19.23
C ASP A 116 -1.01 -12.65 -19.20
N ALA A 117 -1.37 -12.05 -18.07
CA ALA A 117 -2.52 -11.18 -17.91
C ALA A 117 -2.29 -9.72 -18.36
N GLY A 118 -1.09 -9.38 -18.85
CA GLY A 118 -0.74 -8.03 -19.31
C GLY A 118 -0.47 -7.02 -18.19
N ILE A 119 -0.22 -7.47 -16.96
CA ILE A 119 0.11 -6.60 -15.83
C ILE A 119 1.57 -6.16 -15.92
N THR A 120 1.79 -4.85 -15.73
CA THR A 120 3.12 -4.25 -15.66
C THR A 120 3.39 -3.75 -14.24
N PHE A 121 4.55 -4.07 -13.69
CA PHE A 121 4.99 -3.58 -12.39
C PHE A 121 5.74 -2.26 -12.56
N CYS A 122 5.51 -1.32 -11.65
CA CYS A 122 6.25 -0.06 -11.58
C CYS A 122 6.72 0.22 -10.14
N PRO A 123 7.80 1.00 -9.96
CA PRO A 123 8.14 1.60 -8.68
C PRO A 123 6.98 2.43 -8.13
N LEU A 124 6.68 2.32 -6.83
CA LEU A 124 5.57 3.08 -6.20
C LEU A 124 5.65 4.59 -6.43
N GLY A 125 6.86 5.16 -6.49
CA GLY A 125 7.05 6.59 -6.73
C GLY A 125 6.52 7.08 -8.09
N GLU A 126 6.36 6.19 -9.07
CA GLU A 126 5.74 6.50 -10.38
C GLU A 126 4.21 6.67 -10.28
N LEU A 127 3.59 6.24 -9.18
CA LEU A 127 2.16 6.45 -8.93
C LEU A 127 1.84 7.87 -8.47
N LEU A 128 2.85 8.62 -8.04
CA LEU A 128 2.64 9.99 -7.60
C LEU A 128 2.32 10.89 -8.80
N PRO A 129 1.29 11.75 -8.70
CA PRO A 129 1.06 12.76 -9.72
C PRO A 129 2.20 13.79 -9.72
N THR A 130 2.37 14.49 -10.85
CA THR A 130 3.30 15.62 -10.96
C THR A 130 3.01 16.73 -9.94
N SER A 131 1.75 16.86 -9.53
CA SER A 131 1.30 17.79 -8.50
C SER A 131 0.66 17.03 -7.33
N PRO A 132 1.45 16.54 -6.35
CA PRO A 132 0.92 15.86 -5.16
C PRO A 132 -0.17 16.64 -4.41
N GLU A 133 -0.19 17.96 -4.56
CA GLU A 133 -1.12 18.92 -4.00
C GLU A 133 -2.55 18.72 -4.50
N SER A 134 -2.72 18.08 -5.65
CA SER A 134 -4.05 17.74 -6.18
C SER A 134 -4.64 16.48 -5.56
N LEU A 135 -3.87 15.74 -4.75
CA LEU A 135 -4.36 14.53 -4.10
C LEU A 135 -5.46 14.89 -3.07
N PRO A 136 -6.47 14.03 -2.91
CA PRO A 136 -7.49 14.23 -1.90
C PRO A 136 -6.87 14.24 -0.49
N LEU A 137 -7.55 14.94 0.42
CA LEU A 137 -7.15 14.99 1.81
C LEU A 137 -7.71 13.80 2.57
N GLY A 138 -6.91 13.26 3.49
CA GLY A 138 -7.30 12.14 4.33
C GLY A 138 -6.59 12.14 5.67
N GLN A 139 -6.87 11.12 6.46
CA GLN A 139 -6.24 10.86 7.74
C GLN A 139 -5.80 9.40 7.80
N ILE A 140 -4.85 9.12 8.69
CA ILE A 140 -4.50 7.74 9.06
C ILE A 140 -4.99 7.50 10.48
N VAL A 141 -6.00 6.65 10.59
CA VAL A 141 -6.58 6.23 11.87
C VAL A 141 -6.24 4.78 12.14
N ARG A 142 -6.23 4.41 13.42
CA ARG A 142 -5.99 3.01 13.80
C ARG A 142 -7.23 2.19 13.47
N GLY A 143 -7.10 1.18 12.63
CA GLY A 143 -8.14 0.21 12.29
C GLY A 143 -7.67 -1.22 12.46
N HIS A 144 -8.56 -2.18 12.24
CA HIS A 144 -8.26 -3.61 12.29
C HIS A 144 -8.73 -4.27 11.00
N ILE A 145 -7.94 -5.21 10.49
CA ILE A 145 -8.29 -6.05 9.34
C ILE A 145 -8.37 -7.50 9.84
N PRO A 146 -9.45 -8.25 9.52
CA PRO A 146 -9.53 -9.67 9.82
C PRO A 146 -8.30 -10.43 9.31
N GLY A 147 -7.75 -11.32 10.13
CA GLY A 147 -6.54 -12.10 9.77
C GLY A 147 -5.21 -11.43 10.16
N ARG A 148 -5.20 -10.15 10.53
CA ARG A 148 -3.98 -9.47 11.05
C ARG A 148 -4.03 -9.28 12.56
N GLU A 149 -2.90 -9.50 13.21
CA GLU A 149 -2.76 -9.24 14.64
C GLU A 149 -2.60 -7.75 14.94
N GLY A 150 -3.48 -7.22 15.79
CA GLY A 150 -3.48 -5.83 16.25
C GLY A 150 -3.91 -4.81 15.19
N TRP A 151 -3.80 -3.53 15.56
CA TRP A 151 -4.20 -2.42 14.70
C TRP A 151 -3.21 -2.11 13.57
N LEU A 152 -3.69 -1.54 12.48
CA LEU A 152 -2.88 -0.92 11.44
C LEU A 152 -3.38 0.49 11.15
N GLY A 153 -2.56 1.28 10.47
CA GLY A 153 -2.99 2.56 9.92
C GLY A 153 -3.94 2.33 8.76
N CYS A 154 -5.13 2.88 8.85
CA CYS A 154 -6.15 2.84 7.80
C CYS A 154 -6.43 4.26 7.30
N GLN A 155 -6.50 4.40 5.99
CA GLN A 155 -6.96 5.61 5.32
C GLN A 155 -8.41 5.89 5.73
N GLN A 156 -8.65 7.13 6.13
CA GLN A 156 -9.97 7.69 6.34
C GLN A 156 -10.08 8.97 5.52
N ALA A 157 -11.16 9.11 4.74
CA ALA A 157 -11.41 10.35 4.01
C ALA A 157 -11.58 11.50 5.02
N ALA A 158 -10.96 12.65 4.73
CA ALA A 158 -11.22 13.85 5.50
C ALA A 158 -12.70 14.23 5.31
N SER A 159 -13.44 14.43 6.40
CA SER A 159 -14.79 14.99 6.30
C SER A 159 -14.68 16.41 5.76
N ALA A 160 -15.53 16.76 4.79
CA ALA A 160 -15.66 18.15 4.38
C ALA A 160 -16.18 18.94 5.60
N SER A 161 -15.38 19.87 6.08
CA SER A 161 -15.76 20.87 7.07
C SER A 161 -16.65 21.93 6.43
#